data_AF-A0A1F8GZ92-F1
#
_entry.id   AF-A0A1F8GZ92-F1
#
_cell.length_a   1.000
_cell.length_b   1.000
_cell.length_c   1.000
_cell.angle_alpha   90.00
_cell.angle_beta   90.00
_cell.angle_gamma   90.00
#
_symmetry.space_group_name_H-M   'P 1'
#
loop_
_entity.id
_entity.type
_entity.pdbx_description
1 polymer ?
#
loop_
_entity_poly.entity_id
_entity_poly.type
_entity_poly.pdbx_seq_one_letter_code
_entity_poly.pdbx_strand_id
1 'polypeptide(L)'
;MVHDKPPGWQEAASNTKEREPKIHLKFFFARHLTPEDHKELKELIRDVDVVAVENVGWTEESNRHLNEASQDESGESLPDDDYYSPLRAFRGSKKPIISIDVSKDHPEFSRLEQLHYRVGVASQQALESLLNGDYESAVEASRQGGQYLFVAVAQLRDRTTEDQLRNIRQQIDEKFPELDTQNDINMLIVMGLSHTQVHHDLKRDGADVSLNFSEFPVKSHSILNEVVSRMRHSKDIPERLLALYPIETLLGHVWGGLTKDTDKIIFLERAILNQLSDHDVRLIYTRMKFSPNRNVQIVLDFLEEKGIEVPRSPEDVDRLLKEKYRVP
;
A
#
# COMPACT_ATOMS: atom_id res chain seq x y z
N MET A 1 17.48 -17.13 -11.78
CA MET A 1 16.49 -17.85 -12.59
C MET A 1 15.84 -16.83 -13.51
N VAL A 2 16.00 -16.98 -14.82
CA VAL A 2 15.19 -16.24 -15.79
C VAL A 2 13.82 -16.89 -15.70
N HIS A 3 12.88 -16.25 -15.01
CA HIS A 3 11.52 -16.73 -15.07
C HIS A 3 10.97 -16.31 -16.43
N ASP A 4 10.52 -17.28 -17.22
CA ASP A 4 9.80 -17.00 -18.45
C ASP A 4 8.66 -16.03 -18.15
N LYS A 5 8.52 -15.01 -19.02
CA LYS A 5 7.43 -14.04 -18.89
C LYS A 5 6.12 -14.82 -19.06
N PRO A 6 5.14 -14.68 -18.15
CA PRO A 6 3.84 -15.32 -18.34
C PRO A 6 3.22 -14.88 -19.67
N PRO A 7 2.42 -15.72 -20.32
CA PRO A 7 1.74 -15.37 -21.56
C PRO A 7 0.97 -14.04 -21.41
N GLY A 8 0.95 -13.25 -22.48
CA GLY A 8 0.21 -11.99 -22.52
C GLY A 8 -1.27 -12.18 -22.15
N TRP A 9 -1.95 -11.12 -21.68
CA TRP A 9 -3.34 -11.23 -21.21
C TRP A 9 -4.25 -11.82 -22.29
N GLN A 10 -4.01 -11.47 -23.56
CA GLN A 10 -4.70 -12.02 -24.72
C GLN A 10 -4.27 -13.46 -25.07
N GLU A 11 -3.03 -13.84 -24.79
CA GLU A 11 -2.50 -15.20 -25.04
C GLU A 11 -2.95 -16.21 -23.98
N ALA A 12 -3.36 -15.74 -22.80
CA ALA A 12 -3.95 -16.58 -21.77
C ALA A 12 -5.34 -17.13 -22.16
N ALA A 13 -5.86 -16.80 -23.34
CA ALA A 13 -7.11 -17.34 -23.86
C ALA A 13 -7.01 -18.84 -24.16
N SER A 14 -7.94 -19.65 -23.65
CA SER A 14 -7.95 -21.10 -23.90
C SER A 14 -8.51 -21.42 -25.29
N ASN A 15 -7.74 -22.16 -26.10
CA ASN A 15 -8.13 -22.61 -27.44
C ASN A 15 -9.22 -23.71 -27.48
N THR A 16 -9.83 -24.10 -26.35
CA THR A 16 -10.71 -25.28 -26.28
C THR A 16 -12.15 -25.02 -25.82
N LYS A 17 -12.57 -23.79 -25.52
CA LYS A 17 -13.96 -23.48 -25.12
C LYS A 17 -14.74 -22.84 -26.27
N GLU A 18 -16.00 -23.25 -26.45
CA GLU A 18 -16.94 -22.66 -27.43
C GLU A 18 -17.30 -21.18 -27.13
N ARG A 19 -17.00 -20.73 -25.91
CA ARG A 19 -17.27 -19.39 -25.41
C ARG A 19 -16.14 -18.93 -24.51
N GLU A 20 -15.69 -17.70 -24.69
CA GLU A 20 -14.72 -17.04 -23.83
C GLU A 20 -15.32 -15.69 -23.37
N PRO A 21 -15.77 -15.56 -22.10
CA PRO A 21 -16.38 -14.31 -21.64
C PRO A 21 -15.35 -13.18 -21.64
N LYS A 22 -15.81 -11.97 -21.95
CA LYS A 22 -15.00 -10.76 -21.85
C LYS A 22 -14.93 -10.32 -20.41
N ILE A 23 -13.72 -10.17 -19.86
CA ILE A 23 -13.54 -9.73 -18.47
C ILE A 23 -13.07 -8.28 -18.45
N HIS A 24 -13.83 -7.44 -17.75
CA HIS A 24 -13.55 -6.04 -17.49
C HIS A 24 -13.00 -5.88 -16.07
N LEU A 25 -11.78 -5.39 -15.93
CA LEU A 25 -11.18 -5.15 -14.62
C LEU A 25 -11.34 -3.68 -14.24
N LYS A 26 -11.92 -3.43 -13.06
CA LYS A 26 -11.99 -2.09 -12.47
C LYS A 26 -11.09 -2.07 -11.24
N PHE A 27 -10.00 -1.32 -11.30
CA PHE A 27 -9.11 -1.17 -10.14
C PHE A 27 -9.63 -0.07 -9.22
N PHE A 28 -9.73 -0.37 -7.94
CA PHE A 28 -9.92 0.59 -6.85
C PHE A 28 -8.69 0.54 -5.96
N PHE A 29 -7.86 1.58 -6.03
CA PHE A 29 -6.70 1.70 -5.17
C PHE A 29 -6.98 2.57 -3.96
N ALA A 30 -6.83 1.99 -2.77
CA ALA A 30 -6.96 2.67 -1.50
C ALA A 30 -5.61 2.77 -0.77
N ARG A 31 -5.51 3.68 0.20
CA ARG A 31 -4.34 3.78 1.08
C ARG A 31 -4.46 2.86 2.28
N HIS A 32 -5.56 3.01 3.00
CA HIS A 32 -5.76 2.39 4.31
C HIS A 32 -7.18 1.84 4.53
N LEU A 33 -8.05 1.88 3.51
CA LEU A 33 -9.46 1.44 3.61
C LEU A 33 -10.17 2.11 4.80
N THR A 34 -10.10 3.44 4.80
CA THR A 34 -10.81 4.32 5.74
C THR A 34 -12.34 4.18 5.61
N PRO A 35 -13.13 4.65 6.59
CA PRO A 35 -14.59 4.69 6.46
C PRO A 35 -15.07 5.42 5.19
N GLU A 36 -14.37 6.45 4.75
CA GLU A 36 -14.61 7.19 3.52
C GLU A 36 -14.34 6.31 2.28
N ASP A 37 -13.21 5.60 2.25
CA ASP A 37 -12.89 4.62 1.20
C ASP A 37 -14.01 3.57 1.08
N HIS A 38 -14.57 3.13 2.22
CA HIS A 38 -15.66 2.14 2.22
C HIS A 38 -16.93 2.65 1.57
N LYS A 39 -17.25 3.94 1.71
CA LYS A 39 -18.47 4.50 1.14
C LYS A 39 -18.43 4.43 -0.37
N GLU A 40 -17.30 4.80 -0.96
CA GLU A 40 -17.11 4.68 -2.40
C GLU A 40 -17.06 3.21 -2.84
N LEU A 41 -16.33 2.38 -2.09
CA LEU A 41 -16.23 0.95 -2.36
C LEU A 41 -17.61 0.27 -2.41
N LYS A 42 -18.52 0.61 -1.49
CA LYS A 42 -19.92 0.11 -1.50
C LYS A 42 -20.69 0.45 -2.76
N GLU A 43 -20.49 1.65 -3.31
CA GLU A 43 -21.13 2.04 -4.57
C GLU A 43 -20.52 1.26 -5.75
N LEU A 44 -19.19 1.09 -5.77
CA LEU A 44 -18.49 0.35 -6.82
C LEU A 44 -18.87 -1.13 -6.86
N ILE A 45 -19.10 -1.76 -5.70
CA ILE A 45 -19.44 -3.18 -5.60
C ILE A 45 -20.80 -3.50 -6.22
N ARG A 46 -21.75 -2.56 -6.24
CA ARG A 46 -23.11 -2.81 -6.76
C ARG A 46 -23.10 -3.25 -8.22
N ASP A 47 -22.24 -2.62 -9.00
CA ASP A 47 -22.20 -2.72 -10.46
C ASP A 47 -21.22 -3.78 -11.00
N VAL A 48 -20.66 -4.62 -10.13
CA VAL A 48 -19.72 -5.68 -10.54
C VAL A 48 -20.28 -7.07 -10.29
N ASP A 49 -19.76 -8.06 -11.01
CA ASP A 49 -20.14 -9.46 -10.90
C ASP A 49 -19.26 -10.20 -9.89
N VAL A 50 -17.97 -9.82 -9.79
CA VAL A 50 -16.98 -10.41 -8.88
C VAL A 50 -16.14 -9.34 -8.20
N VAL A 51 -15.74 -9.58 -6.96
CA VAL A 51 -14.76 -8.75 -6.24
C VAL A 51 -13.49 -9.55 -5.96
N ALA A 52 -12.33 -9.01 -6.34
CA ALA A 52 -11.03 -9.51 -5.95
C ALA A 52 -10.37 -8.56 -4.95
N VAL A 53 -9.91 -9.09 -3.81
CA VAL A 53 -9.35 -8.29 -2.71
C VAL A 53 -7.90 -8.68 -2.44
N GLU A 54 -7.02 -7.70 -2.31
CA GLU A 54 -5.66 -7.91 -1.81
C GLU A 54 -5.70 -8.44 -0.39
N ASN A 55 -5.11 -9.61 -0.16
CA ASN A 55 -5.07 -10.23 1.16
C ASN A 55 -3.82 -11.11 1.32
N VAL A 56 -2.67 -10.52 1.66
CA VAL A 56 -1.43 -11.28 1.83
C VAL A 56 -1.58 -12.39 2.88
N GLY A 57 -1.11 -13.61 2.56
CA GLY A 57 -1.18 -14.76 3.46
C GLY A 57 -2.58 -15.33 3.63
N TRP A 58 -3.47 -15.09 2.67
CA TRP A 58 -4.80 -15.68 2.65
C TRP A 58 -4.75 -17.22 2.61
N THR A 59 -5.81 -17.82 3.14
CA THR A 59 -6.13 -19.25 3.11
C THR A 59 -7.54 -19.45 2.56
N GLU A 60 -7.89 -20.68 2.18
CA GLU A 60 -9.27 -21.02 1.79
C GLU A 60 -10.30 -20.68 2.87
N GLU A 61 -9.93 -20.81 4.14
CA GLU A 61 -10.78 -20.40 5.27
C GLU A 61 -11.03 -18.89 5.28
N SER A 62 -9.99 -18.07 5.08
CA SER A 62 -10.18 -16.61 5.01
C SER A 62 -11.05 -16.18 3.81
N ASN A 63 -10.93 -16.87 2.66
CA ASN A 63 -11.81 -16.65 1.51
C ASN A 63 -13.26 -17.02 1.82
N ARG A 64 -13.48 -18.13 2.53
CA ARG A 64 -14.82 -18.54 2.95
C ARG A 64 -15.45 -17.49 3.85
N HIS A 65 -14.72 -16.97 4.84
CA HIS A 65 -15.23 -15.92 5.72
C HIS A 65 -15.57 -14.62 4.96
N LEU A 66 -14.77 -14.23 3.96
CA LEU A 66 -15.08 -13.10 3.08
C LEU A 66 -16.40 -13.30 2.34
N ASN A 67 -16.63 -14.49 1.77
CA ASN A 67 -17.87 -14.82 1.07
C ASN A 67 -19.07 -14.91 2.01
N GLU A 68 -18.91 -15.50 3.21
CA GLU A 68 -19.96 -15.51 4.23
C GLU A 68 -20.36 -14.09 4.64
N ALA A 69 -19.39 -13.20 4.86
CA ALA A 69 -19.66 -11.79 5.14
C ALA A 69 -20.41 -11.11 3.99
N SER A 70 -20.09 -11.43 2.73
CA SER A 70 -20.81 -10.93 1.55
C SER A 70 -22.30 -11.29 1.54
N GLN A 71 -22.63 -12.48 2.04
CA GLN A 71 -24.01 -12.98 2.12
C GLN A 71 -24.75 -12.54 3.39
N ASP A 72 -24.02 -12.06 4.40
CA ASP A 72 -24.58 -11.70 5.68
C ASP A 72 -25.34 -10.37 5.65
N GLU A 73 -26.66 -10.42 5.77
CA GLU A 73 -27.54 -9.26 5.90
C GLU A 73 -27.81 -8.87 7.37
N SER A 74 -27.28 -9.62 8.33
CA SER A 74 -27.78 -9.65 9.72
C SER A 74 -27.54 -8.39 10.55
N GLY A 75 -27.03 -7.27 10.04
CA GLY A 75 -26.88 -6.03 10.81
C GLY A 75 -26.03 -6.08 12.09
N GLU A 76 -25.60 -7.27 12.55
CA GLU A 76 -24.77 -7.48 13.73
C GLU A 76 -23.43 -6.78 13.55
N SER A 77 -22.99 -5.98 14.51
CA SER A 77 -21.73 -5.23 14.37
C SER A 77 -20.55 -6.19 14.25
N LEU A 78 -19.86 -6.18 13.10
CA LEU A 78 -18.50 -6.71 13.03
C LEU A 78 -17.64 -5.98 14.08
N PRO A 79 -16.71 -6.66 14.76
CA PRO A 79 -15.81 -6.01 15.70
C PRO A 79 -15.19 -4.74 15.08
N ASP A 80 -15.08 -3.69 15.89
CA ASP A 80 -14.43 -2.43 15.50
C ASP A 80 -12.91 -2.59 15.53
N ASP A 81 -12.43 -3.40 14.60
CA ASP A 81 -11.03 -3.72 14.37
C ASP A 81 -10.71 -3.42 12.90
N ASP A 82 -9.61 -2.72 12.67
CA ASP A 82 -9.08 -2.38 11.35
C ASP A 82 -8.91 -3.64 10.47
N TYR A 83 -8.69 -4.80 11.08
CA TYR A 83 -8.62 -6.09 10.38
C TYR A 83 -9.91 -6.44 9.63
N TYR A 84 -11.08 -6.02 10.14
CA TYR A 84 -12.39 -6.26 9.53
C TYR A 84 -12.92 -5.08 8.72
N SER A 85 -12.14 -3.99 8.59
CA SER A 85 -12.49 -2.82 7.78
C SER A 85 -12.97 -3.22 6.38
N PRO A 86 -12.24 -4.04 5.61
CA PRO A 86 -12.68 -4.47 4.28
C PRO A 86 -13.99 -5.29 4.32
N LEU A 87 -14.17 -6.17 5.33
CA LEU A 87 -15.39 -6.98 5.47
C LEU A 87 -16.66 -6.12 5.56
N ARG A 88 -16.56 -4.94 6.19
CA ARG A 88 -17.70 -4.00 6.31
C ARG A 88 -18.13 -3.43 4.97
N ALA A 89 -17.21 -3.28 4.02
CA ALA A 89 -17.52 -2.77 2.70
C ALA A 89 -18.25 -3.81 1.85
N PHE A 90 -17.90 -5.10 2.01
CA PHE A 90 -18.49 -6.18 1.22
C PHE A 90 -19.78 -6.77 1.78
N ARG A 91 -20.09 -6.49 3.05
CA ARG A 91 -21.23 -7.08 3.74
C ARG A 91 -22.55 -6.83 3.03
N GLY A 92 -23.34 -7.89 2.85
CA GLY A 92 -24.64 -7.84 2.19
C GLY A 92 -24.58 -7.50 0.69
N SER A 93 -23.38 -7.47 0.09
CA SER A 93 -23.23 -7.19 -1.34
C SER A 93 -23.73 -8.33 -2.22
N LYS A 94 -23.79 -9.55 -1.68
CA LYS A 94 -24.14 -10.79 -2.39
C LYS A 94 -23.23 -11.07 -3.59
N LYS A 95 -22.07 -10.44 -3.65
CA LYS A 95 -21.08 -10.68 -4.71
C LYS A 95 -20.12 -11.79 -4.28
N PRO A 96 -19.73 -12.69 -5.18
CA PRO A 96 -18.61 -13.59 -4.93
C PRO A 96 -17.32 -12.78 -4.72
N ILE A 97 -16.54 -13.18 -3.72
CA ILE A 97 -15.28 -12.53 -3.33
C ILE A 97 -14.13 -13.51 -3.43
N ILE A 98 -13.01 -13.08 -3.99
CA ILE A 98 -11.77 -13.85 -4.03
C ILE A 98 -10.62 -13.05 -3.44
N SER A 99 -9.79 -13.70 -2.61
CA SER A 99 -8.49 -13.11 -2.28
C SER A 99 -7.55 -13.30 -3.46
N ILE A 100 -6.83 -12.23 -3.76
CA ILE A 100 -5.64 -12.20 -4.61
C ILE A 100 -4.44 -11.81 -3.74
N ASP A 101 -3.24 -11.95 -4.28
CA ASP A 101 -1.93 -11.84 -3.61
C ASP A 101 -1.39 -13.21 -3.11
N VAL A 102 -0.20 -13.20 -2.52
CA VAL A 102 0.56 -14.39 -2.12
C VAL A 102 -0.15 -15.13 -0.98
N SER A 103 -0.72 -16.30 -1.28
CA SER A 103 -1.36 -17.16 -0.27
C SER A 103 -0.33 -17.81 0.66
N LYS A 104 -0.78 -18.29 1.83
CA LYS A 104 0.10 -19.02 2.77
C LYS A 104 0.72 -20.28 2.18
N ASP A 105 0.02 -20.93 1.25
CA ASP A 105 0.47 -22.16 0.59
C ASP A 105 1.36 -21.89 -0.64
N HIS A 106 1.55 -20.61 -1.03
CA HIS A 106 2.40 -20.26 -2.16
C HIS A 106 3.88 -20.53 -1.84
N PRO A 107 4.68 -21.14 -2.75
CA PRO A 107 6.08 -21.48 -2.48
C PRO A 107 6.98 -20.30 -2.06
N GLU A 108 6.64 -19.09 -2.51
CA GLU A 108 7.38 -17.87 -2.17
C GLU A 108 6.88 -17.18 -0.89
N PHE A 109 5.86 -17.71 -0.19
CA PHE A 109 5.30 -17.06 1.01
C PHE A 109 6.34 -16.92 2.12
N SER A 110 7.11 -17.98 2.43
CA SER A 110 8.17 -17.93 3.43
C SER A 110 9.26 -16.91 3.08
N ARG A 111 9.53 -16.71 1.77
CA ARG A 111 10.47 -15.69 1.31
C ARG A 111 9.90 -14.28 1.51
N LEU A 112 8.62 -14.08 1.25
CA LEU A 112 7.93 -12.82 1.52
C LEU A 112 8.00 -12.45 3.01
N GLU A 113 7.73 -13.40 3.91
CA GLU A 113 7.85 -13.17 5.36
C GLU A 113 9.27 -12.77 5.76
N GLN A 114 10.29 -13.45 5.21
CA GLN A 114 11.69 -13.10 5.45
C GLN A 114 12.04 -11.70 4.94
N LEU A 115 11.50 -11.27 3.79
CA LEU A 115 11.71 -9.93 3.26
C LEU A 115 11.07 -8.88 4.16
N HIS A 116 9.82 -9.08 4.60
CA HIS A 116 9.16 -8.17 5.55
C HIS A 116 9.92 -8.07 6.88
N TYR A 117 10.39 -9.20 7.42
CA TYR A 117 11.25 -9.20 8.60
C TYR A 117 12.52 -8.35 8.38
N ARG A 118 13.19 -8.51 7.23
CA ARG A 118 14.38 -7.72 6.89
C ARG A 118 14.09 -6.23 6.71
N VAL A 119 12.92 -5.85 6.19
CA VAL A 119 12.47 -4.44 6.15
C VAL A 119 12.38 -3.89 7.58
N GLY A 120 11.80 -4.65 8.51
CA GLY A 120 11.72 -4.27 9.93
C GLY A 120 13.12 -4.10 10.55
N VAL A 121 14.02 -5.06 10.35
CA VAL A 121 15.41 -4.97 10.84
C VAL A 121 16.13 -3.76 10.26
N ALA A 122 16.05 -3.53 8.95
CA ALA A 122 16.69 -2.39 8.30
C ALA A 122 16.12 -1.04 8.79
N SER A 123 14.81 -0.99 9.05
CA SER A 123 14.16 0.21 9.60
C SER A 123 14.62 0.49 11.03
N GLN A 124 14.74 -0.55 11.86
CA GLN A 124 15.28 -0.43 13.21
C GLN A 124 16.74 0.03 13.19
N GLN A 125 17.57 -0.54 12.31
CA GLN A 125 18.97 -0.14 12.13
C GLN A 125 19.10 1.31 11.65
N ALA A 126 18.23 1.75 10.75
CA ALA A 126 18.20 3.15 10.28
C ALA A 126 17.86 4.11 11.43
N LEU A 127 16.88 3.75 12.25
CA LEU A 127 16.51 4.53 13.44
C LEU A 127 17.66 4.55 14.46
N GLU A 128 18.23 3.41 14.81
CA GLU A 128 19.38 3.32 15.72
C GLU A 128 20.58 4.15 15.23
N SER A 129 20.85 4.13 13.92
CA SER A 129 21.90 4.94 13.30
C SER A 129 21.60 6.44 13.43
N LEU A 130 20.33 6.87 13.22
CA LEU A 130 19.91 8.25 13.50
C LEU A 130 20.14 8.62 14.97
N LEU A 131 19.74 7.76 15.91
CA LEU A 131 19.89 8.02 17.36
C LEU A 131 21.36 8.15 17.78
N ASN A 132 22.26 7.42 17.11
CA ASN A 132 23.71 7.52 17.31
C ASN A 132 24.36 8.66 16.51
N GLY A 133 23.60 9.39 15.70
CA GLY A 133 24.08 10.43 14.80
C GLY A 133 24.98 9.92 13.67
N ASP A 134 24.84 8.65 13.29
CA ASP A 134 25.53 8.04 12.16
C ASP A 134 24.70 8.19 10.87
N TYR A 135 24.98 9.27 10.15
CA TYR A 135 24.27 9.60 8.91
C TYR A 135 24.46 8.53 7.82
N GLU A 136 25.70 8.08 7.61
CA GLU A 136 26.02 7.18 6.50
C GLU A 136 25.42 5.79 6.73
N SER A 137 25.49 5.26 7.96
CA SER A 137 24.82 4.00 8.30
C SER A 137 23.29 4.10 8.20
N ALA A 138 22.69 5.24 8.57
CA ALA A 138 21.25 5.41 8.42
C ALA A 138 20.80 5.44 6.95
N VAL A 139 21.56 6.10 6.08
CA VAL A 139 21.30 6.11 4.63
C VAL A 139 21.37 4.70 4.06
N GLU A 140 22.41 3.94 4.41
CA GLU A 140 22.59 2.58 3.89
C GLU A 140 21.50 1.62 4.41
N ALA A 141 21.18 1.67 5.70
CA ALA A 141 20.10 0.85 6.27
C ALA A 141 18.74 1.19 5.63
N SER A 142 18.44 2.48 5.42
CA SER A 142 17.22 2.91 4.73
C SER A 142 17.19 2.43 3.27
N ARG A 143 18.33 2.43 2.59
CA ARG A 143 18.47 1.91 1.21
C ARG A 143 18.18 0.41 1.17
N GLN A 144 18.74 -0.36 2.09
CA GLN A 144 18.51 -1.80 2.20
C GLN A 144 17.03 -2.11 2.50
N GLY A 145 16.42 -1.37 3.42
CA GLY A 145 14.99 -1.47 3.71
C GLY A 145 14.14 -1.23 2.46
N GLY A 146 14.42 -0.17 1.70
CA GLY A 146 13.77 0.12 0.43
C GLY A 146 13.96 -0.98 -0.61
N GLN A 147 15.15 -1.57 -0.71
CA GLN A 147 15.43 -2.69 -1.63
C GLN A 147 14.63 -3.94 -1.25
N TYR A 148 14.59 -4.31 0.02
CA TYR A 148 13.81 -5.46 0.48
C TYR A 148 12.31 -5.25 0.23
N LEU A 149 11.80 -4.06 0.50
CA LEU A 149 10.40 -3.73 0.25
C LEU A 149 10.08 -3.73 -1.25
N PHE A 150 10.98 -3.21 -2.09
CA PHE A 150 10.84 -3.27 -3.54
C PHE A 150 10.75 -4.72 -4.05
N VAL A 151 11.61 -5.62 -3.55
CA VAL A 151 11.55 -7.03 -3.93
C VAL A 151 10.23 -7.67 -3.46
N ALA A 152 9.84 -7.44 -2.20
CA ALA A 152 8.61 -7.99 -1.62
C ALA A 152 7.36 -7.54 -2.40
N VAL A 153 7.23 -6.24 -2.65
CA VAL A 153 6.05 -5.67 -3.30
C VAL A 153 6.10 -5.86 -4.81
N ALA A 154 7.11 -5.29 -5.48
CA ALA A 154 7.10 -5.17 -6.93
C ALA A 154 7.49 -6.45 -7.68
N GLN A 155 8.33 -7.30 -7.09
CA GLN A 155 8.79 -8.52 -7.79
C GLN A 155 7.98 -9.76 -7.41
N LEU A 156 7.47 -9.81 -6.18
CA LEU A 156 6.82 -10.99 -5.63
C LEU A 156 5.30 -10.78 -5.61
N ARG A 157 4.79 -9.82 -4.82
CA ARG A 157 3.33 -9.60 -4.68
C ARG A 157 2.65 -9.15 -5.97
N ASP A 158 3.19 -8.12 -6.65
CA ASP A 158 2.63 -7.62 -7.92
C ASP A 158 2.56 -8.75 -8.96
N ARG A 159 3.66 -9.49 -9.12
CA ARG A 159 3.73 -10.61 -10.07
C ARG A 159 2.76 -11.74 -9.73
N THR A 160 2.73 -12.20 -8.47
CA THR A 160 1.82 -13.27 -8.05
C THR A 160 0.36 -12.83 -8.26
N THR A 161 0.04 -11.56 -8.01
CA THR A 161 -1.28 -11.01 -8.27
C THR A 161 -1.63 -11.05 -9.76
N GLU A 162 -0.73 -10.62 -10.64
CA GLU A 162 -0.94 -10.70 -12.09
C GLU A 162 -1.16 -12.13 -12.57
N ASP A 163 -0.34 -13.08 -12.11
CA ASP A 163 -0.45 -14.49 -12.46
C ASP A 163 -1.80 -15.08 -11.99
N GLN A 164 -2.25 -14.73 -10.79
CA GLN A 164 -3.56 -15.13 -10.28
C GLN A 164 -4.70 -14.55 -11.11
N LEU A 165 -4.65 -13.26 -11.47
CA LEU A 165 -5.68 -12.63 -12.29
C LEU A 165 -5.78 -13.27 -13.69
N ARG A 166 -4.64 -13.64 -14.28
CA ARG A 166 -4.60 -14.41 -15.54
C ARG A 166 -5.20 -15.81 -15.37
N ASN A 167 -4.89 -16.50 -14.29
CA ASN A 167 -5.47 -17.81 -14.01
C ASN A 167 -6.98 -17.74 -13.75
N ILE A 168 -7.45 -16.72 -13.03
CA ILE A 168 -8.88 -16.46 -12.80
C ILE A 168 -9.58 -16.25 -14.13
N ARG A 169 -8.98 -15.50 -15.07
CA ARG A 169 -9.53 -15.34 -16.43
C ARG A 169 -9.72 -16.69 -17.14
N GLN A 170 -8.76 -17.61 -17.02
CA GLN A 170 -8.83 -18.93 -17.65
C GLN A 170 -9.88 -19.85 -17.01
N GLN A 171 -10.09 -19.71 -15.71
CA GLN A 171 -10.90 -20.59 -14.88
C GLN A 171 -12.20 -19.94 -14.43
N ILE A 172 -12.64 -18.85 -15.08
CA ILE A 172 -13.74 -18.03 -14.58
C ILE A 172 -15.05 -18.82 -14.45
N ASP A 173 -15.39 -19.65 -15.44
CA ASP A 173 -16.61 -20.48 -15.41
C ASP A 173 -16.54 -21.59 -14.36
N GLU A 174 -15.34 -22.12 -14.09
CA GLU A 174 -15.14 -23.17 -13.09
C GLU A 174 -15.21 -22.58 -11.68
N LYS A 175 -14.69 -21.36 -11.52
CA LYS A 175 -14.60 -20.66 -10.24
C LYS A 175 -15.90 -19.97 -9.86
N PHE A 176 -16.68 -19.52 -10.84
CA PHE A 176 -17.98 -18.86 -10.66
C PHE A 176 -19.01 -19.46 -11.63
N PRO A 177 -19.53 -20.67 -11.35
CA PRO A 177 -20.51 -21.33 -12.21
C PRO A 177 -21.78 -20.50 -12.45
N GLU A 178 -22.13 -19.61 -11.53
CA GLU A 178 -23.25 -18.68 -11.66
C GLU A 178 -23.08 -17.62 -12.77
N LEU A 179 -21.87 -17.46 -13.30
CA LEU A 179 -21.53 -16.52 -14.38
C LEU A 179 -21.42 -17.20 -15.75
N ASP A 180 -21.66 -18.52 -15.85
CA ASP A 180 -21.51 -19.34 -17.08
C ASP A 180 -22.28 -18.81 -18.29
N THR A 181 -23.36 -18.07 -18.03
CA THR A 181 -24.25 -17.48 -19.02
C THR A 181 -23.92 -16.02 -19.35
N GLN A 182 -23.00 -15.36 -18.65
CA GLN A 182 -22.65 -13.93 -18.85
C GLN A 182 -21.54 -13.71 -19.89
N ASN A 183 -21.79 -12.87 -20.90
CA ASN A 183 -20.81 -12.62 -21.99
C ASN A 183 -19.73 -11.63 -21.56
N ASP A 184 -20.10 -10.71 -20.68
CA ASP A 184 -19.25 -9.67 -20.14
C ASP A 184 -19.30 -9.83 -18.61
N ILE A 185 -18.14 -9.93 -17.98
CA ILE A 185 -17.98 -10.10 -16.53
C ILE A 185 -17.22 -8.87 -16.02
N ASN A 186 -17.82 -8.13 -15.11
CA ASN A 186 -17.21 -6.97 -14.47
C ASN A 186 -16.58 -7.41 -13.15
N MET A 187 -15.28 -7.20 -13.00
CA MET A 187 -14.53 -7.56 -11.80
C MET A 187 -13.93 -6.32 -11.15
N LEU A 188 -14.26 -6.10 -9.87
CA LEU A 188 -13.63 -5.06 -9.05
C LEU A 188 -12.36 -5.60 -8.40
N ILE A 189 -11.24 -4.93 -8.58
CA ILE A 189 -9.95 -5.27 -7.99
C ILE A 189 -9.62 -4.23 -6.92
N VAL A 190 -9.65 -4.63 -5.65
CA VAL A 190 -9.39 -3.77 -4.49
C VAL A 190 -7.97 -4.00 -3.99
N MET A 191 -7.12 -2.99 -4.08
CA MET A 191 -5.69 -3.09 -3.70
C MET A 191 -5.16 -1.80 -3.07
N GLY A 192 -4.02 -1.90 -2.40
CA GLY A 192 -3.22 -0.78 -1.91
C GLY A 192 -2.56 -0.01 -3.06
N LEU A 193 -2.35 1.29 -2.87
CA LEU A 193 -1.68 2.16 -3.85
C LEU A 193 -0.28 1.70 -4.28
N SER A 194 0.41 0.90 -3.45
CA SER A 194 1.70 0.31 -3.80
C SER A 194 1.63 -0.59 -5.04
N HIS A 195 0.45 -1.12 -5.36
CA HIS A 195 0.22 -2.12 -6.41
C HIS A 195 -0.29 -1.53 -7.74
N THR A 196 -0.19 -0.21 -7.93
CA THR A 196 -0.61 0.46 -9.20
C THR A 196 0.08 -0.09 -10.45
N GLN A 197 1.25 -0.73 -10.32
CA GLN A 197 1.95 -1.35 -11.43
C GLN A 197 1.18 -2.51 -12.06
N VAL A 198 0.44 -3.29 -11.26
CA VAL A 198 -0.40 -4.41 -11.75
C VAL A 198 -1.39 -3.94 -12.81
N HIS A 199 -2.08 -2.82 -12.56
CA HIS A 199 -2.99 -2.21 -13.54
C HIS A 199 -2.25 -1.83 -14.83
N HIS A 200 -1.07 -1.20 -14.72
CA HIS A 200 -0.30 -0.76 -15.89
C HIS A 200 0.20 -1.94 -16.73
N ASP A 201 0.63 -3.02 -16.08
CA ASP A 201 1.16 -4.20 -16.75
C ASP A 201 0.04 -4.99 -17.45
N LEU A 202 -1.11 -5.17 -16.80
CA LEU A 202 -2.30 -5.76 -17.42
C LEU A 202 -2.83 -4.92 -18.60
N LYS A 203 -2.88 -3.59 -18.44
CA LYS A 203 -3.27 -2.68 -19.53
C LYS A 203 -2.33 -2.80 -20.74
N ARG A 204 -1.02 -2.84 -20.49
CA ARG A 204 0.00 -2.98 -21.53
C ARG A 204 -0.14 -4.32 -22.27
N ASP A 205 -0.56 -5.36 -21.56
CA ASP A 205 -0.80 -6.69 -22.12
C ASP A 205 -2.17 -6.83 -22.81
N GLY A 206 -2.95 -5.75 -22.90
CA GLY A 206 -4.21 -5.70 -23.66
C GLY A 206 -5.47 -6.05 -22.87
N ALA A 207 -5.41 -6.06 -21.53
CA ALA A 207 -6.59 -6.22 -20.70
C ALA A 207 -7.51 -4.99 -20.78
N ASP A 208 -8.83 -5.24 -20.74
CA ASP A 208 -9.85 -4.19 -20.63
C ASP A 208 -9.90 -3.72 -19.17
N VAL A 209 -9.10 -2.70 -18.86
CA VAL A 209 -8.95 -2.19 -17.50
C VAL A 209 -9.36 -0.73 -17.38
N SER A 210 -10.06 -0.44 -16.29
CA SER A 210 -10.40 0.91 -15.84
C SER A 210 -9.85 1.15 -14.43
N LEU A 211 -9.73 2.43 -14.08
CA LEU A 211 -9.05 2.87 -12.87
C LEU A 211 -9.94 3.82 -12.09
N ASN A 212 -10.06 3.59 -10.80
CA ASN A 212 -10.64 4.51 -9.83
C ASN A 212 -9.72 4.67 -8.63
N PHE A 213 -9.61 5.90 -8.13
CA PHE A 213 -8.86 6.25 -6.92
C PHE A 213 -9.83 6.85 -5.93
N SER A 214 -9.78 6.41 -4.67
CA SER A 214 -10.62 7.01 -3.63
C SER A 214 -10.34 8.49 -3.43
N GLU A 215 -9.07 8.89 -3.60
CA GLU A 215 -8.65 10.28 -3.51
C GLU A 215 -7.63 10.63 -4.60
N PHE A 216 -8.01 11.54 -5.48
CA PHE A 216 -7.11 12.14 -6.45
C PHE A 216 -6.80 13.60 -6.05
N PRO A 217 -5.55 14.05 -6.10
CA PRO A 217 -4.36 13.33 -6.56
C PRO A 217 -3.66 12.52 -5.45
N VAL A 218 -3.21 11.32 -5.81
CA VAL A 218 -2.32 10.47 -4.98
C VAL A 218 -0.96 11.15 -4.82
N LYS A 219 -0.86 12.13 -3.90
CA LYS A 219 0.31 13.00 -3.77
C LYS A 219 1.28 12.62 -2.67
N SER A 220 0.90 11.75 -1.73
CA SER A 220 1.77 11.45 -0.59
C SER A 220 2.09 9.98 -0.52
N HIS A 221 3.37 9.68 -0.72
CA HIS A 221 3.98 8.43 -0.34
C HIS A 221 4.82 8.75 0.91
N SER A 222 4.79 7.88 1.92
CA SER A 222 5.87 7.84 2.90
C SER A 222 7.21 7.76 2.17
N ILE A 223 8.28 8.21 2.83
CA ILE A 223 9.62 8.23 2.21
C ILE A 223 10.00 6.84 1.70
N LEU A 224 9.74 5.79 2.47
CA LEU A 224 10.07 4.43 2.07
C LEU A 224 9.28 4.00 0.81
N ASN A 225 8.02 4.39 0.70
CA ASN A 225 7.22 4.13 -0.51
C ASN A 225 7.70 4.96 -1.71
N GLU A 226 8.19 6.19 -1.50
CA GLU A 226 8.84 6.97 -2.57
C GLU A 226 10.13 6.30 -3.05
N VAL A 227 10.94 5.76 -2.13
CA VAL A 227 12.15 4.99 -2.45
C VAL A 227 11.81 3.79 -3.34
N VAL A 228 10.79 3.00 -2.97
CA VAL A 228 10.31 1.87 -3.80
C VAL A 228 9.82 2.32 -5.17
N SER A 229 9.04 3.41 -5.23
CA SER A 229 8.56 3.98 -6.49
C SER A 229 9.74 4.39 -7.40
N ARG A 230 10.76 5.05 -6.85
CA ARG A 230 11.96 5.42 -7.60
C ARG A 230 12.72 4.20 -8.11
N MET A 231 12.90 3.16 -7.29
CA MET A 231 13.52 1.89 -7.72
C MET A 231 12.75 1.26 -8.88
N ARG A 232 11.42 1.17 -8.78
CA ARG A 232 10.53 0.63 -9.83
C ARG A 232 10.73 1.36 -11.16
N HIS A 233 10.90 2.67 -11.12
CA HIS A 233 11.09 3.49 -12.32
C HIS A 233 12.56 3.73 -12.68
N SER A 234 13.51 3.01 -12.06
CA SER A 234 14.95 3.20 -12.26
C SER A 234 15.38 4.67 -12.14
N LYS A 235 14.72 5.41 -11.25
CA LYS A 235 15.04 6.80 -10.93
C LYS A 235 16.09 6.83 -9.82
N ASP A 236 16.92 7.87 -9.86
CA ASP A 236 17.88 8.13 -8.80
C ASP A 236 17.20 8.35 -7.43
N ILE A 237 17.87 7.92 -6.38
CA ILE A 237 17.39 7.94 -4.99
C ILE A 237 18.35 8.81 -4.19
N PRO A 238 18.00 10.10 -3.97
CA PRO A 238 18.87 11.02 -3.25
C PRO A 238 19.17 10.52 -1.83
N GLU A 239 20.42 10.65 -1.39
CA GLU A 239 20.81 10.27 -0.02
C GLU A 239 20.00 10.99 1.04
N ARG A 240 19.69 12.29 0.81
CA ARG A 240 18.81 13.05 1.71
C ARG A 240 17.46 12.36 1.90
N LEU A 241 16.86 11.83 0.84
CA LEU A 241 15.57 11.14 0.95
C LEU A 241 15.70 9.94 1.89
N LEU A 242 16.78 9.17 1.76
CA LEU A 242 17.06 8.02 2.62
C LEU A 242 17.35 8.44 4.07
N ALA A 243 18.11 9.50 4.29
CA ALA A 243 18.39 10.03 5.63
C ALA A 243 17.16 10.63 6.33
N LEU A 244 16.17 11.09 5.56
CA LEU A 244 14.91 11.58 6.11
C LEU A 244 13.98 10.44 6.59
N TYR A 245 14.13 9.21 6.07
CA TYR A 245 13.27 8.08 6.46
C TYR A 245 13.23 7.82 7.98
N PRO A 246 14.36 7.63 8.69
CA PRO A 246 14.30 7.40 10.14
C PRO A 246 13.80 8.64 10.92
N ILE A 247 13.91 9.85 10.36
CA ILE A 247 13.33 11.07 10.95
C ILE A 247 11.80 11.06 10.78
N GLU A 248 11.29 10.67 9.61
CA GLU A 248 9.85 10.44 9.37
C GLU A 248 9.30 9.41 10.37
N THR A 249 9.94 8.24 10.49
CA THR A 249 9.54 7.22 11.47
C THR A 249 9.49 7.75 12.90
N LEU A 250 10.50 8.53 13.31
CA LEU A 250 10.54 9.12 14.64
C LEU A 250 9.40 10.10 14.89
N LEU A 251 9.08 10.95 13.90
CA LEU A 251 7.99 11.94 13.99
C LEU A 251 6.61 11.28 13.93
N GLY A 252 6.44 10.20 13.18
CA GLY A 252 5.17 9.47 13.09
C GLY A 252 4.72 8.90 14.42
N HIS A 253 5.66 8.47 15.27
CA HIS A 253 5.35 8.07 16.64
C HIS A 253 4.85 9.23 17.50
N VAL A 254 5.33 10.45 17.28
CA VAL A 254 4.88 11.65 18.00
C VAL A 254 3.49 12.05 17.53
N TRP A 255 3.28 12.14 16.22
CA TRP A 255 2.03 12.66 15.66
C TRP A 255 0.91 11.62 15.61
N GLY A 256 1.22 10.32 15.70
CA GLY A 256 0.23 9.27 15.98
C GLY A 256 -0.45 9.39 17.35
N GLY A 257 0.10 10.23 18.23
CA GLY A 257 -0.55 10.68 19.46
C GLY A 257 -1.55 11.83 19.26
N LEU A 258 -1.48 12.56 18.14
CA LEU A 258 -2.34 13.71 17.83
C LEU A 258 -3.52 13.34 16.92
N THR A 259 -3.34 12.38 16.02
CA THR A 259 -4.42 11.87 15.16
C THR A 259 -4.22 10.38 14.90
N LYS A 260 -5.32 9.68 14.61
CA LYS A 260 -5.31 8.29 14.11
C LYS A 260 -5.39 8.19 12.59
N ASP A 261 -5.66 9.32 11.94
CA ASP A 261 -5.64 9.45 10.50
C ASP A 261 -4.18 9.43 10.00
N THR A 262 -3.75 8.26 9.51
CA THR A 262 -2.39 8.04 9.03
C THR A 262 -2.06 8.87 7.80
N ASP A 263 -3.07 9.23 6.99
CA ASP A 263 -2.87 10.09 5.82
C ASP A 263 -2.49 11.50 6.24
N LYS A 264 -3.20 12.07 7.22
CA LYS A 264 -2.84 13.38 7.80
C LYS A 264 -1.42 13.38 8.34
N ILE A 265 -1.01 12.31 9.01
CA ILE A 265 0.36 12.15 9.52
C ILE A 265 1.36 12.18 8.37
N ILE A 266 1.19 11.33 7.36
CA ILE A 266 2.11 11.25 6.22
C ILE A 266 2.17 12.59 5.48
N PHE A 267 1.02 13.23 5.21
CA PHE A 267 1.00 14.54 4.53
C PHE A 267 1.77 15.61 5.32
N LEU A 268 1.57 15.65 6.64
CA LEU A 268 2.24 16.57 7.53
C LEU A 268 3.75 16.32 7.58
N GLU A 269 4.18 15.06 7.69
CA GLU A 269 5.59 14.63 7.67
C GLU A 269 6.28 15.05 6.40
N ARG A 270 5.69 14.70 5.26
CA ARG A 270 6.25 15.06 3.97
C ARG A 270 6.32 16.57 3.81
N ALA A 271 5.31 17.32 4.24
CA ALA A 271 5.30 18.78 4.15
C ALA A 271 6.37 19.45 5.04
N ILE A 272 6.57 18.96 6.25
CA ILE A 272 7.60 19.45 7.19
C ILE A 272 9.00 19.06 6.70
N LEU A 273 9.24 17.78 6.43
CA LEU A 273 10.56 17.26 6.07
C LEU A 273 11.05 17.76 4.71
N ASN A 274 10.14 18.07 3.77
CA ASN A 274 10.53 18.64 2.48
C ASN A 274 11.11 20.06 2.58
N GLN A 275 10.92 20.77 3.70
CA GLN A 275 11.52 22.09 3.95
C GLN A 275 12.98 22.01 4.41
N LEU A 276 13.47 20.84 4.82
CA LEU A 276 14.83 20.65 5.31
C LEU A 276 15.81 20.48 4.14
N SER A 277 16.94 21.18 4.14
CA SER A 277 18.03 20.94 3.18
C SER A 277 18.92 19.74 3.57
N ASP A 278 19.81 19.28 2.68
CA ASP A 278 20.81 18.24 3.00
C ASP A 278 21.67 18.62 4.21
N HIS A 279 22.04 19.91 4.30
CA HIS A 279 22.81 20.45 5.42
C HIS A 279 22.02 20.34 6.73
N ASP A 280 20.72 20.65 6.70
CA ASP A 280 19.86 20.59 7.88
C ASP A 280 19.71 19.17 8.40
N VAL A 281 19.51 18.20 7.49
CA VAL A 281 19.44 16.79 7.86
C VAL A 281 20.74 16.35 8.52
N ARG A 282 21.91 16.63 7.92
CA ARG A 282 23.21 16.28 8.54
C ARG A 282 23.42 16.97 9.90
N LEU A 283 22.90 18.19 10.09
CA LEU A 283 22.97 18.89 11.37
C LEU A 283 22.09 18.23 12.44
N ILE A 284 20.90 17.72 12.08
CA ILE A 284 20.06 16.93 13.00
C ILE A 284 20.83 15.69 13.49
N TYR A 285 21.43 14.91 12.58
CA TYR A 285 22.26 13.75 12.96
C TYR A 285 23.42 14.15 13.87
N THR A 286 24.08 15.27 13.57
CA THR A 286 25.17 15.78 14.40
C THR A 286 24.67 16.11 15.81
N ARG A 287 23.50 16.74 15.96
CA ARG A 287 22.91 17.07 17.27
C ARG A 287 22.50 15.81 18.05
N MET A 288 21.95 14.80 17.38
CA MET A 288 21.60 13.50 18.00
C MET A 288 22.79 12.87 18.70
N LYS A 289 23.96 12.86 18.03
CA LYS A 289 25.21 12.32 18.55
C LYS A 289 25.62 12.89 19.92
N PHE A 290 25.33 14.17 20.16
CA PHE A 290 25.74 14.86 21.38
C PHE A 290 24.64 14.93 22.45
N SER A 291 23.46 14.36 22.20
CA SER A 291 22.31 14.44 23.14
C SER A 291 21.40 13.19 23.07
N PRO A 292 21.93 11.98 23.31
CA PRO A 292 21.24 10.70 23.07
C PRO A 292 19.97 10.45 23.92
N ASN A 293 19.69 11.29 24.91
CA ASN A 293 18.52 11.19 25.79
C ASN A 293 17.39 12.15 25.39
N ARG A 294 17.57 12.98 24.35
CA ARG A 294 16.58 14.00 23.91
C ARG A 294 16.16 13.81 22.46
N ASN A 295 16.17 12.57 21.97
CA ASN A 295 16.13 12.26 20.54
C ASN A 295 14.98 12.95 19.78
N VAL A 296 13.72 12.73 20.17
CA VAL A 296 12.58 13.41 19.56
C VAL A 296 12.70 14.94 19.69
N GLN A 297 13.01 15.42 20.91
CA GLN A 297 13.07 16.84 21.19
C GLN A 297 14.15 17.56 20.37
N ILE A 298 15.24 16.90 19.99
CA ILE A 298 16.28 17.46 19.11
C ILE A 298 15.70 17.79 17.74
N VAL A 299 14.88 16.90 17.18
CA VAL A 299 14.22 17.17 15.89
C VAL A 299 13.22 18.32 16.04
N LEU A 300 12.40 18.31 17.09
CA LEU A 300 11.40 19.36 17.31
C LEU A 300 12.03 20.73 17.54
N ASP A 301 13.04 20.82 18.41
CA ASP A 301 13.82 22.04 18.68
C ASP A 301 14.45 22.55 17.37
N PHE A 302 15.01 21.65 16.54
CA PHE A 302 15.60 22.01 15.26
C PHE A 302 14.57 22.60 14.28
N LEU A 303 13.38 21.99 14.18
CA LEU A 303 12.29 22.48 13.34
C LEU A 303 11.86 23.89 13.79
N GLU A 304 11.71 24.09 15.09
CA GLU A 304 11.33 25.39 15.67
C GLU A 304 12.39 26.46 15.43
N GLU A 305 13.68 26.14 15.60
CA GLU A 305 14.79 27.04 15.28
C GLU A 305 14.81 27.47 13.81
N LYS A 306 14.33 26.61 12.90
CA LYS A 306 14.16 26.92 11.47
C LYS A 306 12.89 27.71 11.15
N GLY A 307 12.05 27.99 12.15
CA GLY A 307 10.74 28.58 11.94
C GLY A 307 9.74 27.64 11.26
N ILE A 308 10.03 26.33 11.26
CA ILE A 308 9.08 25.31 10.79
C ILE A 308 8.14 25.01 11.93
N GLU A 309 6.85 25.20 11.67
CA GLU A 309 5.81 25.05 12.66
C GLU A 309 5.48 23.57 12.88
N VAL A 310 5.53 23.16 14.14
CA VAL A 310 5.30 21.79 14.59
C VAL A 310 3.92 21.72 15.26
N PRO A 311 3.06 20.75 14.91
CA PRO A 311 1.76 20.62 15.57
C PRO A 311 1.91 20.17 17.02
N ARG A 312 1.11 20.75 17.91
CA ARG A 312 1.09 20.38 19.33
C ARG A 312 -0.28 19.86 19.79
N SER A 313 -1.29 19.93 18.94
CA SER A 313 -2.62 19.38 19.19
C SER A 313 -3.24 18.77 17.92
N PRO A 314 -4.33 18.00 18.03
CA PRO A 314 -5.09 17.53 16.86
C PRO A 314 -5.55 18.69 15.96
N GLU A 315 -5.98 19.81 16.54
CA GLU A 315 -6.43 20.99 15.80
C GLU A 315 -5.29 21.66 15.01
N ASP A 316 -4.06 21.62 15.54
CA ASP A 316 -2.89 22.10 14.81
C ASP A 316 -2.63 21.27 13.55
N VAL A 317 -2.82 19.95 13.60
CA VAL A 317 -2.63 19.07 12.43
C VAL A 317 -3.57 19.51 11.30
N ASP A 318 -4.86 19.66 11.61
CA ASP A 318 -5.87 20.08 10.63
C ASP A 318 -5.59 21.49 10.09
N ARG A 319 -5.27 22.44 10.96
CA ARG A 319 -4.95 23.82 10.58
C ARG A 319 -3.73 23.87 9.67
N LEU A 320 -2.64 23.20 10.02
CA LEU A 320 -1.41 23.19 9.22
C LEU A 320 -1.64 22.57 7.85
N LEU A 321 -2.34 21.44 7.77
CA LEU A 321 -2.66 20.79 6.51
C LEU A 321 -3.52 21.68 5.61
N LYS A 322 -4.57 22.30 6.16
CA LYS A 322 -5.51 23.13 5.40
C LYS A 322 -4.95 24.50 5.00
N GLU A 323 -4.39 25.23 5.96
CA GLU A 323 -4.05 26.65 5.77
C GLU A 323 -2.64 26.84 5.22
N LYS A 324 -1.69 26.03 5.69
CA LYS A 324 -0.26 26.21 5.37
C LYS A 324 0.15 25.34 4.20
N TYR A 325 -0.14 24.06 4.26
CA TYR A 325 0.30 23.08 3.27
C TYR A 325 -0.71 22.91 2.13
N ARG A 326 -1.93 23.42 2.29
CA ARG A 326 -3.03 23.37 1.30
C ARG A 326 -3.26 21.95 0.79
N VAL A 327 -3.17 20.99 1.70
CA VAL A 327 -3.60 19.62 1.46
C VAL A 327 -5.14 19.65 1.43
N PRO A 328 -5.77 19.11 0.37
CA PRO A 328 -7.22 19.13 0.18
C PRO A 328 -8.01 18.60 1.37
#